data_AF-A0A7M3ZRL0-F1
#
_entry.id   AF-A0A7M3ZRL0-F1
#
_cell.length_a   1.000
_cell.length_b   1.000
_cell.length_c   1.000
_cell.angle_alpha   90.00
_cell.angle_beta   90.00
_cell.angle_gamma   90.00
#
_symmetry.space_group_name_H-M   'P 1'
#
loop_
_entity.id
_entity.type
_entity.pdbx_description
1 polymer ?
#
loop_
_entity_poly.entity_id
_entity_poly.type
_entity_poly.pdbx_seq_one_letter_code
_entity_poly.pdbx_strand_id
1 'polypeptide(L)'
;MAPYATSTFDVHVQPPDDALAGEVGVLRIRITGNDTSGLVVEEVPVRVGAAPQINVDHRGSWIVNENGGFPTVWVENQGNDVAFLTLDIDGLPDGWSVNQGTQLILAPGEFSGLPLNLTPSADWNEQRFLVTINVNHPLLGAVPHTVEVEHGLVTFTETPVVDAFTGTNQAIGYVVLDGESVTFDGPLNVVKQPTEVQFIQPSTTGEYVLTYALGEADGNLSTYVIARSYPDATISCSFVNGAFDDLGRADLPATVATCVLTASDDDDLRAVLTMVTTAGDRVNLENDVEVVRAGGQTTLNISVVGWTPSPGLFDVQLTGHDQFGRELAFESTSVVARATGWNVGIHSIDASGDIEVSIKRSGYEILTNAVCEVTVEAEGGWSTSIVVDITYPELLARPIGIDNPGGLTKDERITASIACSLPFDLDDNPDDDSMSDFYETESLLAVSSSDVGWIVGVGAFIVALAWLIGFIQPQQTRKSDVKSASTTKKQPADTELKSEEVDVEVEEDDFNLQIDEVDVPETNEESTEETSNETIESTTIEVIERIEEAVEEEPTASGRLASLREEMGTDSGVEREGSLEDRMSKFFGDDR
;
A
#
# COMPACT_ATOMS: atom_id res chain seq x y z
N MET A 1 16.80 -54.69 33.53
CA MET A 1 17.67 -54.57 34.72
C MET A 1 17.08 -55.38 35.85
N ALA A 2 17.90 -55.98 36.73
CA ALA A 2 17.38 -56.62 37.94
C ALA A 2 16.76 -55.55 38.86
N PRO A 3 15.75 -55.90 39.68
CA PRO A 3 15.18 -54.95 40.65
C PRO A 3 16.26 -54.33 41.53
N TYR A 4 16.22 -53.01 41.72
CA TYR A 4 17.17 -52.23 42.52
C TYR A 4 18.62 -52.13 41.98
N ALA A 5 18.86 -52.55 40.73
CA ALA A 5 20.16 -52.34 40.08
C ALA A 5 20.26 -50.92 39.49
N THR A 6 21.40 -50.25 39.71
CA THR A 6 21.73 -48.96 39.10
C THR A 6 22.51 -49.18 37.81
N SER A 7 22.22 -48.40 36.78
CA SER A 7 23.03 -48.32 35.55
C SER A 7 23.16 -46.87 35.14
N THR A 8 24.30 -46.55 34.54
CA THR A 8 24.58 -45.25 33.93
C THR A 8 24.56 -45.41 32.42
N PHE A 9 24.10 -44.39 31.70
CA PHE A 9 24.24 -44.28 30.26
C PHE A 9 24.68 -42.86 29.93
N ASP A 10 25.58 -42.72 28.96
CA ASP A 10 26.10 -41.42 28.53
C ASP A 10 25.41 -41.01 27.22
N VAL A 11 24.86 -39.80 27.19
CA VAL A 11 24.22 -39.22 26.00
C VAL A 11 25.15 -38.15 25.44
N HIS A 12 25.58 -38.33 24.20
CA HIS A 12 26.32 -37.31 23.46
C HIS A 12 25.33 -36.56 22.59
N VAL A 13 25.29 -35.25 22.76
CA VAL A 13 24.34 -34.36 22.09
C VAL A 13 25.16 -33.46 21.18
N GLN A 14 24.87 -33.52 19.88
CA GLN A 14 25.42 -32.60 18.90
C GLN A 14 24.27 -31.73 18.39
N PRO A 15 24.39 -30.41 18.45
CA PRO A 15 23.39 -29.54 17.84
C PRO A 15 23.40 -29.71 16.31
N PRO A 16 22.30 -29.37 15.62
CA PRO A 16 22.31 -29.18 14.17
C PRO A 16 23.42 -28.22 13.72
N ASP A 17 23.88 -28.36 12.48
CA ASP A 17 25.00 -27.57 11.95
C ASP A 17 24.65 -26.08 11.78
N ASP A 18 23.36 -25.75 11.67
CA ASP A 18 22.79 -24.40 11.56
C ASP A 18 22.37 -23.80 12.91
N ALA A 19 22.62 -24.51 14.03
CA ALA A 19 22.16 -24.10 15.33
C ALA A 19 22.90 -22.85 15.85
N LEU A 20 22.14 -21.81 16.16
CA LEU A 20 22.66 -20.54 16.63
C LEU A 20 22.94 -20.59 18.14
N ALA A 21 23.99 -19.87 18.56
CA ALA A 21 24.35 -19.79 19.97
C ALA A 21 23.21 -19.20 20.81
N GLY A 22 22.91 -19.85 21.93
CA GLY A 22 21.85 -19.44 22.84
C GLY A 22 20.48 -20.03 22.55
N GLU A 23 20.28 -20.71 21.41
CA GLU A 23 19.07 -21.49 21.15
C GLU A 23 18.85 -22.56 22.22
N VAL A 24 17.59 -22.77 22.59
CA VAL A 24 17.19 -23.71 23.63
C VAL A 24 16.39 -24.85 23.01
N GLY A 25 16.92 -26.06 23.12
CA GLY A 25 16.24 -27.30 22.78
C GLY A 25 15.76 -28.04 24.02
N VAL A 26 14.88 -29.03 23.82
CA VAL A 26 14.46 -29.94 24.89
C VAL A 26 14.76 -31.37 24.46
N LEU A 27 15.62 -32.05 25.23
CA LEU A 27 15.87 -33.48 25.06
C LEU A 27 14.85 -34.27 25.85
N ARG A 28 14.02 -35.03 25.15
CA ARG A 28 13.02 -35.90 25.75
C ARG A 28 13.53 -37.33 25.82
N ILE A 29 13.95 -37.75 27.02
CA ILE A 29 14.45 -39.09 27.30
C ILE A 29 13.27 -39.97 27.72
N ARG A 30 12.92 -40.93 26.87
CA ARG A 30 11.87 -41.92 27.15
C ARG A 30 12.49 -43.22 27.67
N ILE A 31 12.16 -43.58 28.91
CA ILE A 31 12.56 -44.85 29.54
C ILE A 31 11.33 -45.75 29.66
N THR A 32 11.41 -46.95 29.08
CA THR A 32 10.32 -47.95 29.10
C THR A 32 10.81 -49.30 29.59
N GLY A 33 9.95 -50.03 30.31
CA GLY A 33 10.20 -51.42 30.67
C GLY A 33 10.32 -52.34 29.45
N ASN A 34 10.92 -53.51 29.65
CA ASN A 34 11.12 -54.52 28.59
C ASN A 34 9.80 -55.06 28.00
N ASP A 35 8.71 -55.00 28.76
CA ASP A 35 7.36 -55.36 28.35
C ASP A 35 6.54 -54.15 27.87
N THR A 36 7.20 -53.02 27.61
CA THR A 36 6.59 -51.70 27.33
C THR A 36 5.69 -51.18 28.45
N SER A 37 5.66 -51.84 29.61
CA SER A 37 4.99 -51.37 30.80
C SER A 37 5.87 -50.35 31.54
N GLY A 38 5.22 -49.34 32.12
CA GLY A 38 5.92 -48.20 32.72
C GLY A 38 6.51 -47.27 31.67
N LEU A 39 6.12 -45.99 31.76
CA LEU A 39 6.66 -44.92 30.94
C LEU A 39 7.17 -43.84 31.89
N VAL A 40 8.48 -43.59 31.84
CA VAL A 40 9.07 -42.38 32.42
C VAL A 40 9.59 -41.56 31.26
N VAL A 41 9.18 -40.30 31.25
CA VAL A 41 9.67 -39.29 30.30
C VAL A 41 10.38 -38.25 31.13
N GLU A 42 11.66 -38.07 30.87
CA GLU A 42 12.47 -36.99 31.44
C GLU A 42 12.74 -35.96 30.35
N GLU A 43 12.59 -34.68 30.67
CA GLU A 43 12.86 -33.58 29.76
C GLU A 43 14.05 -32.78 30.29
N VAL A 44 15.12 -32.73 29.50
CA VAL A 44 16.35 -32.00 29.83
C VAL A 44 16.46 -30.82 28.88
N PRO A 45 16.34 -29.57 29.38
CA PRO A 45 16.59 -28.40 28.55
C PRO A 45 18.08 -28.36 28.21
N VAL A 46 18.39 -28.16 26.93
CA VAL A 46 19.75 -27.98 26.42
C VAL A 46 19.85 -26.62 25.76
N ARG A 47 21.03 -25.99 25.88
CA ARG A 47 21.32 -24.72 25.24
C ARG A 47 22.51 -24.90 24.31
N VAL A 48 22.41 -24.39 23.09
CA VAL A 48 23.50 -24.37 22.12
C VAL A 48 24.58 -23.41 22.62
N GLY A 49 25.80 -23.91 22.77
CA GLY A 49 26.96 -23.12 23.16
C GLY A 49 27.48 -22.25 22.01
N ALA A 50 28.22 -21.19 22.34
CA ALA A 50 28.94 -20.39 21.36
C ALA A 50 30.18 -21.14 20.86
N ALA A 51 30.33 -21.18 19.55
CA ALA A 51 31.45 -21.73 18.81
C ALA A 51 31.91 -20.65 17.81
N PRO A 52 32.67 -19.64 18.27
CA PRO A 52 33.11 -18.53 17.43
C PRO A 52 34.16 -18.99 16.43
N GLN A 53 34.07 -18.50 15.21
CA GLN A 53 35.06 -18.74 14.16
C GLN A 53 35.12 -17.52 13.24
N ILE A 54 36.28 -16.86 13.21
CA ILE A 54 36.49 -15.64 12.42
C ILE A 54 37.55 -15.92 11.37
N ASN A 55 37.25 -15.56 10.13
CA ASN A 55 38.17 -15.62 9.01
C ASN A 55 38.44 -14.19 8.50
N VAL A 56 39.71 -13.87 8.23
CA VAL A 56 40.15 -12.57 7.71
C VAL A 56 41.00 -12.84 6.48
N ASP A 57 40.65 -12.20 5.35
CA ASP A 57 41.39 -12.34 4.10
C ASP A 57 41.39 -11.01 3.32
N HIS A 58 42.23 -10.91 2.30
CA HIS A 58 42.40 -9.69 1.50
C HIS A 58 42.71 -9.98 0.03
N ARG A 59 42.53 -8.97 -0.83
CA ARG A 59 42.97 -8.99 -2.23
C ARG A 59 43.74 -7.72 -2.56
N GLY A 60 44.76 -7.84 -3.40
CA GLY A 60 45.65 -6.73 -3.75
C GLY A 60 46.47 -6.18 -2.58
N SER A 61 47.23 -5.13 -2.86
CA SER A 61 47.88 -4.30 -1.83
C SER A 61 46.91 -3.22 -1.33
N TRP A 62 47.15 -2.72 -0.12
CA TRP A 62 46.46 -1.55 0.42
C TRP A 62 47.02 -0.29 -0.22
N ILE A 63 46.32 0.19 -1.25
CA ILE A 63 46.68 1.41 -1.96
C ILE A 63 46.28 2.63 -1.14
N VAL A 64 47.23 3.53 -0.89
CA VAL A 64 47.04 4.75 -0.11
C VAL A 64 47.73 5.95 -0.78
N ASN A 65 47.20 7.15 -0.52
CA ASN A 65 47.81 8.42 -0.90
C ASN A 65 47.48 9.49 0.15
N GLU A 66 47.80 10.75 -0.13
CA GLU A 66 47.56 11.87 0.79
C GLU A 66 46.08 12.03 1.19
N ASN A 67 45.13 11.53 0.37
CA ASN A 67 43.70 11.56 0.63
C ASN A 67 43.23 10.36 1.47
N GLY A 68 44.14 9.46 1.82
CA GLY A 68 43.87 8.19 2.49
C GLY A 68 43.61 7.05 1.51
N GLY A 69 43.13 5.93 2.04
CA GLY A 69 42.75 4.77 1.26
C GLY A 69 42.18 3.66 2.12
N PHE A 70 41.17 2.98 1.60
CA PHE A 70 40.58 1.79 2.22
C PHE A 70 41.13 0.51 1.60
N PRO A 71 41.36 -0.54 2.39
CA PRO A 71 41.87 -1.80 1.90
C PRO A 71 40.74 -2.72 1.43
N THR A 72 41.06 -3.59 0.47
CA THR A 72 40.22 -4.72 0.07
C THR A 72 40.44 -5.90 1.02
N VAL A 73 40.19 -5.66 2.30
CA VAL A 73 40.27 -6.66 3.38
C VAL A 73 38.87 -6.84 3.94
N TRP A 74 38.49 -8.08 4.20
CA TRP A 74 37.21 -8.41 4.81
C TRP A 74 37.40 -9.38 5.97
N VAL A 75 36.36 -9.44 6.77
CA VAL A 75 36.20 -10.41 7.83
C VAL A 75 34.87 -11.13 7.65
N GLU A 76 34.90 -12.43 7.89
CA GLU A 76 33.78 -13.36 7.77
C GLU A 76 33.57 -14.04 9.11
N ASN A 77 32.35 -14.01 9.62
CA ASN A 77 31.96 -14.78 10.78
C ASN A 77 31.44 -16.16 10.36
N GLN A 78 32.29 -17.18 10.49
CA GLN A 78 31.95 -18.58 10.25
C GLN A 78 31.48 -19.30 11.54
N GLY A 79 31.42 -18.58 12.65
CA GLY A 79 30.92 -19.09 13.93
C GLY A 79 29.39 -19.10 13.99
N ASN A 80 28.86 -19.63 15.09
CA ASN A 80 27.42 -19.70 15.33
C ASN A 80 26.88 -18.61 16.27
N ASP A 81 27.73 -17.69 16.73
CA ASP A 81 27.39 -16.56 17.59
C ASP A 81 27.63 -15.20 16.91
N VAL A 82 26.99 -14.16 17.43
CA VAL A 82 27.24 -12.78 16.99
C VAL A 82 28.61 -12.34 17.51
N ALA A 83 29.50 -11.97 16.59
CA ALA A 83 30.86 -11.58 16.89
C ALA A 83 30.98 -10.07 17.09
N PHE A 84 31.52 -9.65 18.24
CA PHE A 84 31.87 -8.25 18.52
C PHE A 84 33.38 -8.07 18.33
N LEU A 85 33.79 -7.49 17.21
CA LEU A 85 35.20 -7.39 16.81
C LEU A 85 35.74 -5.99 17.07
N THR A 86 36.98 -5.90 17.53
CA THR A 86 37.73 -4.63 17.54
C THR A 86 38.98 -4.70 16.69
N LEU A 87 39.24 -3.66 15.91
CA LEU A 87 40.33 -3.61 14.94
C LEU A 87 41.50 -2.78 15.48
N ASP A 88 42.72 -3.27 15.27
CA ASP A 88 43.96 -2.57 15.58
C ASP A 88 44.99 -2.80 14.46
N ILE A 89 45.97 -1.90 14.30
CA ILE A 89 46.99 -2.02 13.25
C ILE A 89 48.39 -1.89 13.86
N ASP A 90 49.19 -2.94 13.68
CA ASP A 90 50.59 -2.99 14.04
C ASP A 90 51.51 -2.73 12.83
N GLY A 91 52.70 -2.19 13.11
CA GLY A 91 53.75 -2.00 12.10
C GLY A 91 53.67 -0.69 11.31
N LEU A 92 52.82 0.25 11.76
CA LEU A 92 52.76 1.60 11.17
C LEU A 92 53.98 2.45 11.56
N PRO A 93 54.66 3.09 10.59
CA PRO A 93 55.71 4.07 10.88
C PRO A 93 55.18 5.31 11.61
N ASP A 94 56.09 6.05 12.27
CA ASP A 94 55.73 7.29 12.95
C ASP A 94 55.06 8.30 12.01
N GLY A 95 53.99 8.95 12.50
CA GLY A 95 53.25 9.98 11.77
C GLY A 95 52.11 9.48 10.88
N TRP A 96 51.93 8.16 10.75
CA TRP A 96 50.76 7.57 10.10
C TRP A 96 49.54 7.63 11.03
N SER A 97 48.35 7.75 10.43
CA SER A 97 47.11 7.74 11.20
C SER A 97 46.08 6.80 10.55
N VAL A 98 45.29 6.15 11.41
CA VAL A 98 44.19 5.28 11.01
C VAL A 98 42.90 5.96 11.43
N ASN A 99 42.02 6.19 10.47
CA ASN A 99 40.74 6.84 10.66
C ASN A 99 39.60 5.82 10.46
N GLN A 100 38.51 6.04 11.20
CA GLN A 100 37.22 5.31 11.15
C GLN A 100 37.17 3.88 11.72
N GLY A 101 35.95 3.51 12.16
CA GLY A 101 35.44 2.16 12.46
C GLY A 101 36.38 1.15 13.12
N THR A 102 36.70 1.31 14.40
CA THR A 102 37.50 0.31 15.14
C THR A 102 36.66 -0.84 15.73
N GLN A 103 35.35 -0.83 15.53
CA GLN A 103 34.43 -1.84 16.03
C GLN A 103 33.55 -2.35 14.90
N LEU A 104 33.31 -3.66 14.90
CA LEU A 104 32.47 -4.33 13.91
C LEU A 104 31.62 -5.39 14.63
N ILE A 105 30.36 -5.51 14.24
CA ILE A 105 29.45 -6.53 14.74
C ILE A 105 29.06 -7.39 13.55
N LEU A 106 29.24 -8.71 13.64
CA LEU A 106 28.90 -9.65 12.57
C LEU A 106 27.98 -10.74 13.10
N ALA A 107 26.84 -10.93 12.44
CA ALA A 107 26.01 -12.10 12.60
C ALA A 107 26.70 -13.36 12.03
N PRO A 108 26.29 -14.56 12.45
CA PRO A 108 26.72 -15.82 11.83
C PRO A 108 26.52 -15.80 10.30
N GLY A 109 27.57 -16.15 9.55
CA GLY A 109 27.57 -16.16 8.08
C GLY A 109 27.69 -14.77 7.42
N GLU A 110 27.89 -13.71 8.19
CA GLU A 110 28.02 -12.35 7.66
C GLU A 110 29.45 -12.06 7.19
N PHE A 111 29.55 -11.28 6.11
CA PHE A 111 30.78 -10.75 5.56
C PHE A 111 30.77 -9.22 5.70
N SER A 112 31.88 -8.63 6.13
CA SER A 112 32.06 -7.18 6.08
C SER A 112 33.47 -6.81 5.65
N GLY A 113 33.55 -5.82 4.77
CA GLY A 113 34.79 -5.10 4.52
C GLY A 113 35.26 -4.36 5.78
N LEU A 114 36.57 -4.18 5.92
CA LEU A 114 37.13 -3.44 7.05
C LEU A 114 37.01 -1.93 6.80
N PRO A 115 36.36 -1.17 7.70
CA PRO A 115 36.19 0.28 7.57
C PRO A 115 37.42 1.03 8.10
N LEU A 116 38.62 0.62 7.66
CA LEU A 116 39.89 1.22 8.05
C LEU A 116 40.39 2.14 6.94
N ASN A 117 40.50 3.43 7.23
CA ASN A 117 41.12 4.38 6.30
C ASN A 117 42.52 4.74 6.79
N LEU A 118 43.54 4.44 6.00
CA LEU A 118 44.92 4.73 6.35
C LEU A 118 45.41 6.02 5.67
N THR A 119 45.90 6.96 6.46
CA THR A 119 46.45 8.23 5.97
C THR A 119 47.97 8.25 6.20
N PRO A 120 48.78 8.40 5.14
CA PRO A 120 50.23 8.41 5.23
C PRO A 120 50.79 9.64 5.95
N SER A 121 51.99 9.50 6.51
CA SER A 121 52.78 10.64 6.99
C SER A 121 53.25 11.49 5.81
N ALA A 122 53.32 12.82 5.98
CA ALA A 122 53.81 13.75 4.96
C ALA A 122 55.29 13.51 4.57
N ASP A 123 56.06 12.82 5.42
CA ASP A 123 57.46 12.48 5.18
C ASP A 123 57.64 11.08 4.54
N TRP A 124 56.55 10.41 4.16
CA TRP A 124 56.63 9.10 3.54
C TRP A 124 57.29 9.17 2.15
N ASN A 125 58.27 8.30 1.92
CA ASN A 125 59.03 8.21 0.68
C ASN A 125 58.38 7.27 -0.36
N GLU A 126 57.07 6.98 -0.22
CA GLU A 126 56.30 6.05 -1.07
C GLU A 126 56.84 4.61 -1.10
N GLN A 127 57.75 4.25 -0.18
CA GLN A 127 58.27 2.90 -0.10
C GLN A 127 57.21 1.95 0.47
N ARG A 128 57.02 0.81 -0.20
CA ARG A 128 56.12 -0.26 0.27
C ARG A 128 56.60 -0.86 1.60
N PHE A 129 55.65 -1.20 2.46
CA PHE A 129 55.90 -1.86 3.74
C PHE A 129 54.73 -2.75 4.14
N LEU A 130 54.96 -3.65 5.08
CA LEU A 130 53.92 -4.55 5.59
C LEU A 130 53.32 -4.00 6.89
N VAL A 131 52.01 -4.07 7.01
CA VAL A 131 51.26 -3.81 8.24
C VAL A 131 50.51 -5.06 8.65
N THR A 132 50.26 -5.22 9.94
CA THR A 132 49.44 -6.33 10.46
C THR A 132 48.16 -5.76 11.06
N ILE A 133 47.04 -6.17 10.51
CA ILE A 133 45.70 -5.85 11.01
C ILE A 133 45.34 -6.91 12.04
N ASN A 134 45.08 -6.51 13.28
CA ASN A 134 44.66 -7.38 14.37
C ASN A 134 43.14 -7.27 14.54
N VAL A 135 42.43 -8.36 14.20
CA VAL A 135 40.99 -8.47 14.46
C VAL A 135 40.80 -9.15 15.81
N ASN A 136 40.37 -8.40 16.82
CA ASN A 136 40.24 -8.89 18.18
C ASN A 136 38.82 -9.41 18.45
N HIS A 137 38.70 -10.70 18.74
CA HIS A 137 37.46 -11.33 19.18
C HIS A 137 37.50 -11.60 20.70
N PRO A 138 36.41 -11.37 21.46
CA PRO A 138 36.37 -11.54 22.91
C PRO A 138 36.76 -12.95 23.39
N LEU A 139 36.42 -13.97 22.58
CA LEU A 139 36.69 -15.38 22.90
C LEU A 139 37.91 -15.97 22.19
N LEU A 140 38.27 -15.47 20.99
CA LEU A 140 39.38 -16.04 20.19
C LEU A 140 40.68 -15.27 20.41
N GLY A 141 40.62 -14.07 20.98
CA GLY A 141 41.75 -13.14 21.06
C GLY A 141 42.01 -12.44 19.72
N ALA A 142 43.24 -11.99 19.52
CA ALA A 142 43.65 -11.32 18.29
C ALA A 142 43.88 -12.31 17.15
N VAL A 143 43.24 -12.07 16.00
CA VAL A 143 43.46 -12.76 14.73
C VAL A 143 44.27 -11.82 13.83
N PRO A 144 45.60 -12.00 13.74
CA PRO A 144 46.46 -11.12 12.94
C PRO A 144 46.39 -11.47 11.46
N HIS A 145 46.34 -10.45 10.61
CA HIS A 145 46.38 -10.58 9.15
C HIS A 145 47.29 -9.52 8.53
N THR A 146 48.29 -9.94 7.75
CA THR A 146 49.32 -9.04 7.21
C THR A 146 48.97 -8.59 5.78
N VAL A 147 49.10 -7.29 5.51
CA VAL A 147 48.83 -6.67 4.21
C VAL A 147 49.99 -5.77 3.80
N GLU A 148 50.30 -5.70 2.50
CA GLU A 148 51.29 -4.75 1.95
C GLU A 148 50.63 -3.41 1.66
N VAL A 149 51.24 -2.32 2.14
CA VAL A 149 50.85 -0.94 1.86
C VAL A 149 51.69 -0.41 0.70
N GLU A 150 51.03 0.23 -0.26
CA GLU A 150 51.63 0.79 -1.47
C GLU A 150 51.04 2.16 -1.82
N HIS A 151 51.84 3.03 -2.42
CA HIS A 151 51.38 4.32 -2.94
C HIS A 151 50.61 4.15 -4.25
N GLY A 152 49.49 4.84 -4.43
CA GLY A 152 48.78 4.87 -5.72
C GLY A 152 48.03 6.16 -6.00
N LEU A 153 47.84 6.43 -7.30
CA LEU A 153 47.22 7.67 -7.79
C LEU A 153 45.70 7.71 -7.58
N VAL A 154 45.07 6.53 -7.51
CA VAL A 154 43.65 6.36 -7.25
C VAL A 154 43.50 5.50 -6.01
N THR A 155 42.68 5.94 -5.06
CA THR A 155 42.39 5.20 -3.83
C THR A 155 40.89 5.11 -3.61
N PHE A 156 40.45 4.09 -2.88
CA PHE A 156 39.06 3.98 -2.48
C PHE A 156 38.76 4.90 -1.29
N THR A 157 37.57 5.49 -1.27
CA THR A 157 37.08 6.34 -0.17
C THR A 157 36.18 5.59 0.80
N GLU A 158 35.93 4.31 0.53
CA GLU A 158 35.18 3.37 1.38
C GLU A 158 35.68 1.94 1.11
N THR A 159 35.20 0.96 1.86
CA THR A 159 35.63 -0.42 1.64
C THR A 159 35.20 -0.93 0.24
N PRO A 160 36.13 -1.43 -0.58
CA PRO A 160 35.83 -1.98 -1.90
C PRO A 160 35.34 -3.44 -1.83
N VAL A 161 34.89 -3.88 -0.65
CA VAL A 161 34.28 -5.19 -0.42
C VAL A 161 32.77 -5.02 -0.43
N VAL A 162 32.10 -5.63 -1.40
CA VAL A 162 30.66 -5.45 -1.63
C VAL A 162 29.92 -6.76 -1.45
N ASP A 163 29.05 -6.80 -0.44
CA ASP A 163 28.13 -7.91 -0.18
C ASP A 163 26.70 -7.51 -0.57
N ALA A 164 26.20 -8.05 -1.69
CA ALA A 164 24.90 -7.67 -2.22
C ALA A 164 24.27 -8.78 -3.08
N PHE A 165 22.96 -8.67 -3.29
CA PHE A 165 22.21 -9.59 -4.14
C PHE A 165 22.51 -9.39 -5.63
N THR A 166 22.64 -10.48 -6.37
CA THR A 166 22.92 -10.45 -7.81
C THR A 166 21.91 -9.58 -8.56
N GLY A 167 22.40 -8.69 -9.44
CA GLY A 167 21.55 -7.81 -10.24
C GLY A 167 21.20 -6.46 -9.61
N THR A 168 21.56 -6.20 -8.35
CA THR A 168 21.39 -4.88 -7.74
C THR A 168 22.44 -3.89 -8.25
N ASN A 169 22.11 -2.61 -8.35
CA ASN A 169 23.09 -1.57 -8.68
C ASN A 169 23.90 -1.24 -7.43
N GLN A 170 25.22 -1.18 -7.54
CA GLN A 170 26.17 -0.91 -6.46
C GLN A 170 27.07 0.26 -6.85
N ALA A 171 27.62 0.94 -5.86
CA ALA A 171 28.56 2.04 -6.05
C ALA A 171 29.77 1.85 -5.12
N ILE A 172 30.97 2.19 -5.61
CA ILE A 172 32.18 2.25 -4.80
C ILE A 172 32.83 3.61 -5.00
N GLY A 173 33.01 4.36 -3.93
CA GLY A 173 33.66 5.66 -3.92
C GLY A 173 35.17 5.58 -4.17
N TYR A 174 35.69 6.53 -4.95
CA TYR A 174 37.12 6.66 -5.23
C TYR A 174 37.56 8.13 -5.23
N VAL A 175 38.86 8.34 -5.02
CA VAL A 175 39.50 9.66 -5.13
C VAL A 175 40.79 9.56 -5.94
N VAL A 176 41.09 10.62 -6.70
CA VAL A 176 42.30 10.75 -7.52
C VAL A 176 43.19 11.83 -6.90
N LEU A 177 44.48 11.54 -6.72
CA LEU A 177 45.43 12.39 -5.98
C LEU A 177 45.49 13.84 -6.53
N ASP A 178 45.42 14.02 -7.86
CA ASP A 178 45.54 15.33 -8.51
C ASP A 178 44.27 15.82 -9.23
N GLY A 179 43.13 15.14 -9.02
CA GLY A 179 41.86 15.50 -9.67
C GLY A 179 41.83 15.35 -11.19
N GLU A 180 42.79 14.62 -11.77
CA GLU A 180 42.84 14.31 -13.20
C GLU A 180 41.71 13.35 -13.62
N SER A 181 41.38 13.35 -14.93
CA SER A 181 40.33 12.48 -15.45
C SER A 181 40.79 11.04 -15.55
N VAL A 182 40.37 10.20 -14.59
CA VAL A 182 40.56 8.74 -14.62
C VAL A 182 39.57 8.04 -15.55
N THR A 183 39.96 6.93 -16.15
CA THR A 183 39.05 5.96 -16.79
C THR A 183 39.25 4.59 -16.16
N PHE A 184 38.20 3.78 -16.11
CA PHE A 184 38.24 2.43 -15.54
C PHE A 184 37.88 1.39 -16.61
N ASP A 185 38.60 0.28 -16.60
CA ASP A 185 38.38 -0.91 -17.42
C ASP A 185 38.62 -2.16 -16.55
N GLY A 186 38.26 -3.33 -17.06
CA GLY A 186 38.47 -4.61 -16.36
C GLY A 186 37.33 -5.62 -16.57
N PRO A 187 37.34 -6.72 -15.81
CA PRO A 187 36.29 -7.74 -15.87
C PRO A 187 34.97 -7.28 -15.25
N LEU A 188 34.99 -6.24 -14.40
CA LEU A 188 33.79 -5.62 -13.84
C LEU A 188 33.36 -4.45 -14.73
N ASN A 189 32.18 -4.57 -15.33
CA ASN A 189 31.62 -3.51 -16.16
C ASN A 189 31.16 -2.36 -15.26
N VAL A 190 31.98 -1.31 -15.18
CA VAL A 190 31.71 -0.13 -14.36
C VAL A 190 31.29 1.07 -15.20
N VAL A 191 30.43 1.90 -14.63
CA VAL A 191 30.07 3.22 -15.13
C VAL A 191 30.70 4.26 -14.20
N LYS A 192 31.60 5.07 -14.76
CA LYS A 192 32.26 6.14 -14.01
C LYS A 192 31.28 7.27 -13.68
N GLN A 193 31.24 7.66 -12.41
CA GLN A 193 30.72 8.94 -11.91
C GLN A 193 31.87 9.81 -11.40
N PRO A 194 31.67 11.09 -11.02
CA PRO A 194 32.76 11.96 -10.58
C PRO A 194 33.58 11.42 -9.39
N THR A 195 32.90 10.81 -8.41
CA THR A 195 33.49 10.36 -7.13
C THR A 195 33.25 8.88 -6.83
N GLU A 196 32.62 8.14 -7.75
CA GLU A 196 32.30 6.72 -7.55
C GLU A 196 32.26 5.97 -8.88
N VAL A 197 32.41 4.65 -8.81
CA VAL A 197 32.12 3.74 -9.92
C VAL A 197 30.87 2.95 -9.60
N GLN A 198 29.92 2.93 -10.53
CA GLN A 198 28.68 2.16 -10.41
C GLN A 198 28.75 0.88 -11.23
N PHE A 199 28.20 -0.22 -10.72
CA PHE A 199 28.12 -1.49 -11.44
C PHE A 199 26.92 -2.31 -11.00
N ILE A 200 26.51 -3.24 -11.86
CA ILE A 200 25.50 -4.23 -11.51
C ILE A 200 26.19 -5.41 -10.81
N GLN A 201 25.68 -5.79 -9.65
CA GLN A 201 26.21 -6.87 -8.84
C GLN A 201 26.31 -8.16 -9.68
N PRO A 202 27.52 -8.70 -9.91
CA PRO A 202 27.74 -9.89 -10.72
C PRO A 202 27.21 -11.15 -10.02
N SER A 203 27.11 -12.24 -10.78
CA SER A 203 26.61 -13.52 -10.29
C SER A 203 27.68 -14.42 -9.64
N THR A 204 28.94 -13.99 -9.61
CA THR A 204 30.05 -14.79 -9.07
C THR A 204 30.78 -14.05 -7.98
N THR A 205 30.97 -14.71 -6.84
CA THR A 205 31.80 -14.22 -5.74
C THR A 205 33.28 -14.28 -6.13
N GLY A 206 34.04 -13.23 -5.87
CA GLY A 206 35.47 -13.21 -6.13
C GLY A 206 36.07 -11.81 -6.25
N GLU A 207 37.36 -11.79 -6.62
CA GLU A 207 38.10 -10.56 -6.91
C GLU A 207 37.78 -10.05 -8.32
N TYR A 208 37.53 -8.75 -8.41
CA TYR A 208 37.43 -8.02 -9.66
C TYR A 208 38.48 -6.91 -9.68
N VAL A 209 39.40 -6.99 -10.63
CA VAL A 209 40.47 -5.99 -10.77
C VAL A 209 39.99 -4.84 -11.65
N LEU A 210 39.85 -3.66 -11.08
CA LEU A 210 39.61 -2.41 -11.80
C LEU A 210 40.94 -1.84 -12.27
N THR A 211 41.21 -1.91 -13.57
CA THR A 211 42.36 -1.24 -14.17
C THR A 211 41.97 0.22 -14.42
N TYR A 212 42.76 1.16 -13.90
CA TYR A 212 42.56 2.58 -14.15
C TYR A 212 43.64 3.13 -15.08
N ALA A 213 43.27 4.09 -15.91
CA ALA A 213 44.20 4.85 -16.74
C ALA A 213 44.01 6.36 -16.50
N LEU A 214 45.13 7.04 -16.23
CA LEU A 214 45.24 8.45 -15.90
C LEU A 214 46.36 9.08 -16.75
N GLY A 215 46.01 9.65 -17.90
CA GLY A 215 46.99 10.19 -18.84
C GLY A 215 47.93 9.10 -19.37
N GLU A 216 49.21 9.15 -18.98
CA GLU A 216 50.23 8.13 -19.32
C GLU A 216 50.47 7.10 -18.19
N ALA A 217 49.82 7.26 -17.03
CA ALA A 217 49.93 6.35 -15.90
C ALA A 217 48.75 5.37 -15.85
N ASP A 218 49.05 4.12 -15.55
CA ASP A 218 48.09 3.04 -15.35
C ASP A 218 48.31 2.35 -14.00
N GLY A 219 47.26 1.72 -13.48
CA GLY A 219 47.33 0.95 -12.26
C GLY A 219 46.11 0.08 -12.05
N ASN A 220 46.11 -0.69 -10.98
CA ASN A 220 45.05 -1.65 -10.67
C ASN A 220 44.53 -1.43 -9.25
N LEU A 221 43.23 -1.58 -9.10
CA LEU A 221 42.54 -1.61 -7.81
C LEU A 221 41.77 -2.93 -7.70
N SER A 222 41.95 -3.64 -6.60
CA SER A 222 41.20 -4.87 -6.35
C SER A 222 39.89 -4.54 -5.66
N THR A 223 38.76 -5.01 -6.19
CA THR A 223 37.49 -5.06 -5.45
C THR A 223 37.15 -6.51 -5.15
N TYR A 224 36.45 -6.77 -4.06
CA TYR A 224 35.99 -8.11 -3.71
C TYR A 224 34.48 -8.13 -3.60
N VAL A 225 33.84 -8.99 -4.36
CA VAL A 225 32.40 -9.03 -4.48
C VAL A 225 31.88 -10.35 -3.92
N ILE A 226 30.88 -10.29 -3.04
CA ILE A 226 30.11 -11.45 -2.56
C ILE A 226 28.74 -11.42 -3.26
N ALA A 227 28.54 -12.38 -4.16
CA ALA A 227 27.30 -12.51 -4.92
C ALA A 227 26.27 -13.34 -4.12
N ARG A 228 25.23 -12.68 -3.59
CA ARG A 228 24.10 -13.36 -2.96
C ARG A 228 22.99 -13.63 -3.99
N SER A 229 22.57 -14.88 -4.13
CA SER A 229 21.37 -15.22 -4.89
C SER A 229 20.17 -15.26 -3.96
N TYR A 230 19.04 -14.77 -4.43
CA TYR A 230 17.79 -15.02 -3.73
C TYR A 230 17.35 -16.48 -3.92
N PRO A 231 16.62 -17.06 -2.95
CA PRO A 231 16.01 -18.36 -3.11
C PRO A 231 15.04 -18.39 -4.30
N ASP A 232 15.01 -19.53 -5.00
CA ASP A 232 14.08 -19.80 -6.12
C ASP A 232 12.71 -20.21 -5.56
N ALA A 233 12.05 -19.25 -4.92
CA ALA A 233 10.70 -19.40 -4.37
C ALA A 233 9.66 -18.76 -5.30
N THR A 234 8.46 -19.32 -5.34
CA THR A 234 7.37 -18.83 -6.21
C THR A 234 6.05 -18.72 -5.46
N ILE A 235 5.26 -17.71 -5.82
CA ILE A 235 3.88 -17.53 -5.37
C ILE A 235 3.03 -17.40 -6.63
N SER A 236 1.95 -18.18 -6.73
CA SER A 236 0.98 -18.08 -7.83
C SER A 236 -0.41 -17.94 -7.25
N CYS A 237 -1.03 -16.79 -7.43
CA CYS A 237 -2.37 -16.50 -6.92
C CYS A 237 -3.39 -16.44 -8.05
N SER A 238 -4.66 -16.67 -7.72
CA SER A 238 -5.78 -16.46 -8.63
C SER A 238 -7.05 -16.11 -7.85
N PHE A 239 -7.80 -15.13 -8.34
CA PHE A 239 -9.11 -14.81 -7.77
C PHE A 239 -10.13 -15.89 -8.12
N VAL A 240 -11.02 -16.19 -7.17
CA VAL A 240 -12.15 -17.08 -7.42
C VAL A 240 -13.16 -16.35 -8.31
N ASN A 241 -13.62 -17.01 -9.35
CA ASN A 241 -14.55 -16.41 -10.30
C ASN A 241 -15.86 -16.01 -9.60
N GLY A 242 -16.30 -14.78 -9.82
CA GLY A 242 -17.50 -14.21 -9.20
C GLY A 242 -17.40 -13.91 -7.70
N ALA A 243 -16.19 -13.96 -7.12
CA ALA A 243 -16.01 -13.73 -5.68
C ALA A 243 -16.49 -12.35 -5.21
N PHE A 244 -16.53 -11.36 -6.10
CA PHE A 244 -16.88 -9.98 -5.81
C PHE A 244 -18.17 -9.51 -6.50
N ASP A 245 -18.95 -10.41 -7.12
CA ASP A 245 -20.12 -10.03 -7.93
C ASP A 245 -21.20 -9.32 -7.10
N ASP A 246 -21.38 -9.75 -5.85
CA ASP A 246 -22.35 -9.19 -4.91
C ASP A 246 -21.72 -8.24 -3.87
N LEU A 247 -20.52 -7.73 -4.13
CA LEU A 247 -19.81 -6.81 -3.23
C LEU A 247 -20.68 -5.57 -2.93
N GLY A 248 -20.86 -5.29 -1.64
CA GLY A 248 -21.73 -4.22 -1.14
C GLY A 248 -23.18 -4.65 -0.88
N ARG A 249 -23.65 -5.77 -1.47
CA ARG A 249 -25.02 -6.28 -1.27
C ARG A 249 -25.12 -7.53 -0.41
N ALA A 250 -24.09 -8.38 -0.46
CA ALA A 250 -24.01 -9.59 0.34
C ALA A 250 -22.62 -9.73 0.96
N ASP A 251 -22.53 -10.59 1.97
CA ASP A 251 -21.25 -11.00 2.51
C ASP A 251 -20.42 -11.73 1.45
N LEU A 252 -19.12 -11.46 1.41
CA LEU A 252 -18.19 -12.13 0.52
C LEU A 252 -18.11 -13.63 0.80
N PRO A 253 -17.79 -14.45 -0.21
CA PRO A 253 -17.58 -15.86 0.00
C PRO A 253 -16.41 -16.10 0.97
N ALA A 254 -16.44 -17.26 1.64
CA ALA A 254 -15.38 -17.66 2.56
C ALA A 254 -13.99 -17.78 1.90
N THR A 255 -13.90 -17.80 0.57
CA THR A 255 -12.63 -17.76 -0.14
C THR A 255 -12.79 -16.89 -1.37
N VAL A 256 -11.98 -15.82 -1.46
CA VAL A 256 -11.99 -14.86 -2.57
C VAL A 256 -10.84 -15.09 -3.55
N ALA A 257 -9.75 -15.71 -3.10
CA ALA A 257 -8.61 -16.06 -3.94
C ALA A 257 -7.93 -17.34 -3.43
N THR A 258 -7.15 -18.00 -4.28
CA THR A 258 -6.33 -19.16 -3.94
C THR A 258 -4.90 -18.92 -4.41
N CYS A 259 -3.95 -19.12 -3.51
CA CYS A 259 -2.52 -18.99 -3.78
C CYS A 259 -1.81 -20.32 -3.59
N VAL A 260 -0.92 -20.68 -4.51
CA VAL A 260 0.01 -21.80 -4.39
C VAL A 260 1.39 -21.22 -4.11
N LEU A 261 1.98 -21.61 -2.99
CA LEU A 261 3.29 -21.13 -2.54
C LEU A 261 4.28 -22.30 -2.59
N THR A 262 5.41 -22.09 -3.24
CA THR A 262 6.46 -23.10 -3.38
C THR A 262 7.76 -22.52 -2.86
N ALA A 263 8.33 -23.16 -1.84
CA ALA A 263 9.65 -22.82 -1.32
C ALA A 263 10.76 -23.38 -2.22
N SER A 264 11.94 -22.81 -2.11
CA SER A 264 13.14 -23.37 -2.75
C SER A 264 13.55 -24.68 -2.07
N ASP A 265 14.42 -25.48 -2.68
CA ASP A 265 14.87 -26.76 -2.12
C ASP A 265 15.61 -26.63 -0.78
N ASP A 266 16.33 -25.53 -0.57
CA ASP A 266 17.25 -25.34 0.56
C ASP A 266 16.77 -24.28 1.59
N ASP A 267 15.96 -23.31 1.17
CA ASP A 267 15.47 -22.23 2.03
C ASP A 267 13.94 -22.22 2.18
N ASP A 268 13.49 -21.93 3.40
CA ASP A 268 12.09 -21.65 3.72
C ASP A 268 11.58 -20.38 3.01
N LEU A 269 10.33 -20.42 2.54
CA LEU A 269 9.62 -19.24 2.04
C LEU A 269 8.70 -18.72 3.15
N ARG A 270 8.92 -17.47 3.57
CA ARG A 270 7.94 -16.72 4.37
C ARG A 270 7.25 -15.72 3.46
N ALA A 271 6.03 -16.04 3.08
CA ALA A 271 5.23 -15.19 2.21
C ALA A 271 4.36 -14.23 3.02
N VAL A 272 4.23 -13.00 2.54
CA VAL A 272 3.31 -11.97 3.04
C VAL A 272 2.39 -11.55 1.90
N LEU A 273 1.10 -11.79 2.07
CA LEU A 273 0.06 -11.46 1.10
C LEU A 273 -0.65 -10.18 1.53
N THR A 274 -0.81 -9.26 0.60
CA THR A 274 -1.53 -8.01 0.84
C THR A 274 -2.58 -7.79 -0.22
N MET A 275 -3.75 -7.28 0.19
CA MET A 275 -4.82 -6.93 -0.71
C MET A 275 -5.19 -5.46 -0.54
N VAL A 276 -5.15 -4.71 -1.63
CA VAL A 276 -5.42 -3.27 -1.66
C VAL A 276 -6.34 -2.93 -2.83
N THR A 277 -7.11 -1.86 -2.71
CA THR A 277 -7.93 -1.35 -3.80
C THR A 277 -7.28 -0.15 -4.46
N THR A 278 -7.61 0.11 -5.73
CA THR A 278 -7.18 1.37 -6.40
C THR A 278 -7.85 2.62 -5.83
N ALA A 279 -8.90 2.45 -5.01
CA ALA A 279 -9.49 3.52 -4.20
C ALA A 279 -8.65 3.87 -2.95
N GLY A 280 -7.60 3.10 -2.65
CA GLY A 280 -6.70 3.32 -1.52
C GLY A 280 -7.09 2.55 -0.25
N ASP A 281 -8.09 1.67 -0.32
CA ASP A 281 -8.51 0.87 0.83
C ASP A 281 -7.62 -0.36 0.99
N ARG A 282 -7.16 -0.62 2.21
CA ARG A 282 -6.52 -1.90 2.56
C ARG A 282 -7.60 -2.91 2.93
N VAL A 283 -7.59 -4.05 2.25
CA VAL A 283 -8.50 -5.17 2.53
C VAL A 283 -7.82 -6.13 3.51
N ASN A 284 -8.44 -6.35 4.67
CA ASN A 284 -7.88 -7.22 5.70
C ASN A 284 -8.14 -8.69 5.34
N LEU A 285 -7.06 -9.47 5.32
CA LEU A 285 -7.10 -10.92 5.08
C LEU A 285 -7.14 -11.67 6.41
N GLU A 286 -7.78 -12.83 6.45
CA GLU A 286 -7.76 -13.69 7.65
C GLU A 286 -6.38 -14.29 7.89
N ASN A 287 -5.71 -14.71 6.81
CA ASN A 287 -4.32 -15.16 6.81
C ASN A 287 -3.56 -14.36 5.76
N ASP A 288 -2.65 -13.51 6.21
CA ASP A 288 -1.79 -12.66 5.38
C ASP A 288 -0.32 -13.10 5.41
N VAL A 289 0.03 -14.09 6.23
CA VAL A 289 1.39 -14.64 6.33
C VAL A 289 1.34 -16.16 6.34
N GLU A 290 2.20 -16.80 5.53
CA GLU A 290 2.37 -18.25 5.51
C GLU A 290 3.86 -18.60 5.41
N VAL A 291 4.27 -19.68 6.09
CA VAL A 291 5.65 -20.20 6.04
C VAL A 291 5.65 -21.59 5.41
N VAL A 292 6.31 -21.71 4.27
CA VAL A 292 6.53 -22.97 3.55
C VAL A 292 7.96 -23.41 3.78
N ARG A 293 8.13 -24.63 4.32
CA ARG A 293 9.48 -25.17 4.54
C ARG A 293 10.19 -25.49 3.23
N ALA A 294 11.52 -25.45 3.26
CA ALA A 294 12.39 -25.84 2.16
C ALA A 294 11.95 -27.17 1.49
N GLY A 295 11.93 -27.18 0.16
CA GLY A 295 11.44 -28.27 -0.71
C GLY A 295 9.92 -28.47 -0.66
N GLY A 296 9.19 -27.63 0.06
CA GLY A 296 7.75 -27.74 0.30
C GLY A 296 6.90 -26.92 -0.68
N GLN A 297 5.65 -27.34 -0.79
CA GLN A 297 4.59 -26.60 -1.47
C GLN A 297 3.33 -26.62 -0.62
N THR A 298 2.65 -25.47 -0.52
CA THR A 298 1.35 -25.36 0.16
C THR A 298 0.35 -24.60 -0.71
N THR A 299 -0.93 -24.81 -0.42
CA THR A 299 -2.02 -24.05 -1.04
C THR A 299 -2.76 -23.29 0.06
N LEU A 300 -2.85 -21.98 -0.11
CA LEU A 300 -3.51 -21.07 0.83
C LEU A 300 -4.78 -20.50 0.20
N ASN A 301 -5.89 -20.67 0.91
CA ASN A 301 -7.17 -20.06 0.56
C ASN A 301 -7.27 -18.71 1.25
N ILE A 302 -7.50 -17.65 0.48
CA ILE A 302 -7.56 -16.27 0.95
C ILE A 302 -9.01 -15.90 1.24
N SER A 303 -9.26 -15.52 2.48
CA SER A 303 -10.53 -15.00 2.99
C SER A 303 -10.36 -13.56 3.45
N VAL A 304 -11.43 -12.77 3.34
CA VAL A 304 -11.46 -11.35 3.68
C VAL A 304 -12.28 -11.15 4.95
N VAL A 305 -11.81 -10.27 5.84
CA VAL A 305 -12.46 -10.00 7.13
C VAL A 305 -13.00 -8.57 7.16
N GLY A 306 -14.32 -8.43 7.30
CA GLY A 306 -14.98 -7.17 7.62
C GLY A 306 -14.79 -6.06 6.58
N TRP A 307 -14.65 -6.40 5.30
CA TRP A 307 -14.47 -5.43 4.24
C TRP A 307 -15.80 -4.92 3.70
N THR A 308 -16.08 -3.63 3.92
CA THR A 308 -17.27 -2.93 3.42
C THR A 308 -16.84 -1.65 2.70
N PRO A 309 -16.51 -1.71 1.40
CA PRO A 309 -16.05 -0.55 0.64
C PRO A 309 -17.20 0.43 0.37
N SER A 310 -16.85 1.68 0.06
CA SER A 310 -17.84 2.65 -0.45
C SER A 310 -18.32 2.24 -1.85
N PRO A 311 -19.57 2.56 -2.23
CA PRO A 311 -20.06 2.23 -3.57
C PRO A 311 -19.21 2.87 -4.66
N GLY A 312 -18.85 2.10 -5.68
CA GLY A 312 -17.98 2.57 -6.76
C GLY A 312 -17.39 1.45 -7.60
N LEU A 313 -16.61 1.85 -8.60
CA LEU A 313 -15.81 0.97 -9.44
C LEU A 313 -14.34 1.16 -9.08
N PHE A 314 -13.66 0.07 -8.80
CA PHE A 314 -12.23 0.06 -8.49
C PHE A 314 -11.65 -1.33 -8.77
N ASP A 315 -10.33 -1.44 -8.77
CA ASP A 315 -9.65 -2.72 -8.90
C ASP A 315 -9.23 -3.20 -7.51
N VAL A 316 -9.32 -4.51 -7.29
CA VAL A 316 -8.75 -5.21 -6.14
C VAL A 316 -7.45 -5.85 -6.59
N GLN A 317 -6.36 -5.49 -5.93
CA GLN A 317 -5.01 -5.95 -6.20
C GLN A 317 -4.55 -6.85 -5.05
N LEU A 318 -4.17 -8.09 -5.37
CA LEU A 318 -3.57 -9.05 -4.46
C LEU A 318 -2.09 -9.20 -4.82
N THR A 319 -1.22 -8.91 -3.86
CA THR A 319 0.23 -9.02 -4.03
C THR A 319 0.82 -9.97 -3.02
N GLY A 320 1.86 -10.71 -3.41
CA GLY A 320 2.59 -11.63 -2.56
C GLY A 320 4.07 -11.32 -2.54
N HIS A 321 4.60 -11.08 -1.34
CA HIS A 321 6.00 -10.76 -1.11
C HIS A 321 6.69 -11.88 -0.33
N ASP A 322 8.00 -12.03 -0.52
CA ASP A 322 8.83 -12.92 0.30
C ASP A 322 9.43 -12.21 1.53
N GLN A 323 10.24 -12.92 2.32
CA GLN A 323 10.95 -12.37 3.47
C GLN A 323 11.95 -11.27 3.13
N PHE A 324 12.34 -11.13 1.86
CA PHE A 324 13.27 -10.11 1.39
C PHE A 324 12.55 -8.90 0.78
N GLY A 325 11.21 -8.90 0.79
CA GLY A 325 10.38 -7.81 0.25
C GLY A 325 10.26 -7.83 -1.28
N ARG A 326 10.62 -8.93 -1.95
CA ARG A 326 10.42 -9.06 -3.39
C ARG A 326 8.98 -9.45 -3.70
N GLU A 327 8.36 -8.78 -4.66
CA GLU A 327 7.07 -9.19 -5.19
C GLU A 327 7.26 -10.46 -6.04
N LEU A 328 6.64 -11.56 -5.60
CA LEU A 328 6.62 -12.85 -6.31
C LEU A 328 5.30 -13.12 -7.01
N ALA A 329 4.23 -12.40 -6.63
CA ALA A 329 2.91 -12.51 -7.24
C ALA A 329 2.20 -11.16 -7.26
N PHE A 330 1.48 -10.91 -8.35
CA PHE A 330 0.58 -9.79 -8.51
C PHE A 330 -0.65 -10.26 -9.30
N GLU A 331 -1.84 -10.09 -8.73
CA GLU A 331 -3.12 -10.36 -9.38
C GLU A 331 -4.04 -9.16 -9.21
N SER A 332 -4.80 -8.82 -10.24
CA SER A 332 -5.70 -7.67 -10.22
C SER A 332 -7.02 -8.00 -10.90
N THR A 333 -8.14 -7.56 -10.31
CA THR A 333 -9.47 -7.73 -10.89
C THR A 333 -10.33 -6.50 -10.65
N SER A 334 -11.09 -6.10 -11.68
CA SER A 334 -12.03 -4.98 -11.58
C SER A 334 -13.32 -5.41 -10.91
N VAL A 335 -13.75 -4.66 -9.90
CA VAL A 335 -14.93 -4.96 -9.10
C VAL A 335 -15.87 -3.76 -9.06
N VAL A 336 -17.15 -4.04 -8.84
CA VAL A 336 -18.18 -3.03 -8.60
C VAL A 336 -18.73 -3.24 -7.21
N ALA A 337 -18.44 -2.32 -6.30
CA ALA A 337 -19.12 -2.25 -5.01
C ALA A 337 -20.46 -1.55 -5.21
N ARG A 338 -21.56 -2.30 -5.15
CA ARG A 338 -22.90 -1.78 -5.39
C ARG A 338 -23.48 -1.12 -4.15
N ALA A 339 -24.23 -0.04 -4.35
CA ALA A 339 -24.96 0.61 -3.26
C ALA A 339 -26.22 -0.19 -2.88
N THR A 340 -26.55 -0.21 -1.59
CA THR A 340 -27.78 -0.84 -1.04
C THR A 340 -28.56 0.13 -0.17
N GLY A 341 -29.83 -0.18 0.11
CA GLY A 341 -30.67 0.62 1.03
C GLY A 341 -31.36 1.78 0.33
N TRP A 342 -31.59 1.67 -0.97
CA TRP A 342 -32.22 2.68 -1.82
C TRP A 342 -33.19 2.01 -2.80
N ASN A 343 -34.20 2.77 -3.23
CA ASN A 343 -35.17 2.31 -4.22
C ASN A 343 -35.60 3.46 -5.13
N VAL A 344 -35.81 3.16 -6.41
CA VAL A 344 -36.37 4.09 -7.39
C VAL A 344 -37.30 3.33 -8.32
N GLY A 345 -38.57 3.73 -8.35
CA GLY A 345 -39.54 3.13 -9.25
C GLY A 345 -40.44 4.13 -9.95
N ILE A 346 -41.18 3.65 -10.94
CA ILE A 346 -42.27 4.37 -11.59
C ILE A 346 -43.49 4.35 -10.67
N HIS A 347 -43.98 5.53 -10.28
CA HIS A 347 -45.17 5.67 -9.46
C HIS A 347 -46.46 5.64 -10.29
N SER A 348 -46.48 6.39 -11.39
CA SER A 348 -47.60 6.48 -12.32
C SER A 348 -47.15 6.98 -13.68
N ILE A 349 -47.91 6.64 -14.71
CA ILE A 349 -47.78 7.14 -16.07
C ILE A 349 -49.17 7.66 -16.50
N ASP A 350 -49.21 8.82 -17.15
CA ASP A 350 -50.40 9.33 -17.85
C ASP A 350 -50.00 9.54 -19.31
N ALA A 351 -50.76 8.93 -20.24
CA ALA A 351 -50.50 8.98 -21.67
C ALA A 351 -51.64 9.68 -22.44
N SER A 352 -52.27 10.68 -21.80
CA SER A 352 -53.42 11.43 -22.34
C SER A 352 -52.99 12.69 -23.12
N GLY A 353 -52.35 12.50 -24.28
CA GLY A 353 -51.81 13.57 -25.10
C GLY A 353 -50.30 13.69 -24.95
N ASP A 354 -49.83 14.53 -24.02
CA ASP A 354 -48.44 14.50 -23.58
C ASP A 354 -48.23 13.34 -22.60
N ILE A 355 -47.06 12.71 -22.62
CA ILE A 355 -46.76 11.58 -21.73
C ILE A 355 -46.12 12.13 -20.46
N GLU A 356 -46.75 11.90 -19.31
CA GLU A 356 -46.27 12.32 -18.00
C GLU A 356 -45.88 11.10 -17.17
N VAL A 357 -44.59 11.00 -16.81
CA VAL A 357 -44.05 9.91 -15.97
C VAL A 357 -43.71 10.44 -14.59
N SER A 358 -44.33 9.88 -13.55
CA SER A 358 -44.02 10.19 -12.15
C SER A 358 -43.18 9.10 -11.52
N ILE A 359 -42.13 9.48 -10.80
CA ILE A 359 -41.23 8.54 -10.10
C ILE A 359 -41.45 8.59 -8.58
N LYS A 360 -41.11 7.49 -7.90
CA LYS A 360 -41.03 7.40 -6.44
C LYS A 360 -39.62 6.95 -6.04
N ARG A 361 -39.12 7.42 -4.90
CA ARG A 361 -37.79 7.07 -4.40
C ARG A 361 -37.74 6.92 -2.88
N SER A 362 -36.84 6.09 -2.40
CA SER A 362 -36.43 5.98 -0.98
C SER A 362 -34.91 5.83 -0.87
N GLY A 363 -34.32 6.23 0.27
CA GLY A 363 -32.86 6.15 0.47
C GLY A 363 -32.05 7.13 -0.39
N TYR A 364 -32.65 8.26 -0.79
CA TYR A 364 -32.08 9.17 -1.79
C TYR A 364 -30.74 9.81 -1.41
N GLU A 365 -30.38 9.82 -0.13
CA GLU A 365 -29.10 10.37 0.36
C GLU A 365 -27.89 9.61 -0.22
N ILE A 366 -28.08 8.33 -0.56
CA ILE A 366 -27.05 7.46 -1.14
C ILE A 366 -26.91 7.69 -2.65
N LEU A 367 -27.94 8.27 -3.28
CA LEU A 367 -28.03 8.50 -4.74
C LEU A 367 -27.38 9.80 -5.22
N THR A 368 -26.60 10.48 -4.38
CA THR A 368 -26.02 11.82 -4.68
C THR A 368 -25.26 11.87 -6.01
N ASN A 369 -24.65 10.76 -6.44
CA ASN A 369 -23.91 10.66 -7.71
C ASN A 369 -24.55 9.66 -8.70
N ALA A 370 -25.79 9.24 -8.46
CA ALA A 370 -26.45 8.28 -9.33
C ALA A 370 -26.92 8.97 -10.62
N VAL A 371 -26.57 8.39 -11.76
CA VAL A 371 -27.09 8.80 -13.07
C VAL A 371 -28.13 7.78 -13.48
N CYS A 372 -29.38 8.22 -13.62
CA CYS A 372 -30.48 7.33 -13.96
C CYS A 372 -31.20 7.83 -15.20
N GLU A 373 -31.79 6.90 -15.93
CA GLU A 373 -32.40 7.12 -17.23
C GLU A 373 -33.82 6.54 -17.19
N VAL A 374 -34.79 7.38 -17.55
CA VAL A 374 -36.17 6.96 -17.79
C VAL A 374 -36.33 6.72 -19.27
N THR A 375 -36.66 5.50 -19.64
CA THR A 375 -36.94 5.09 -21.02
C THR A 375 -38.43 4.86 -21.19
N VAL A 376 -39.03 5.53 -22.18
CA VAL A 376 -40.44 5.40 -22.53
C VAL A 376 -40.54 4.84 -23.93
N GLU A 377 -41.22 3.70 -24.06
CA GLU A 377 -41.34 2.95 -25.31
C GLU A 377 -42.81 2.69 -25.65
N ALA A 378 -43.16 2.87 -26.92
CA ALA A 378 -44.44 2.52 -27.49
C ALA A 378 -44.35 1.22 -28.29
N GLU A 379 -45.41 0.42 -28.29
CA GLU A 379 -45.46 -0.86 -29.01
C GLU A 379 -45.22 -0.72 -30.53
N GLY A 380 -45.58 0.43 -31.11
CA GLY A 380 -45.33 0.78 -32.52
C GLY A 380 -43.89 1.13 -32.87
N GLY A 381 -42.96 1.06 -31.91
CA GLY A 381 -41.52 1.21 -32.13
C GLY A 381 -40.96 2.61 -31.89
N TRP A 382 -41.76 3.55 -31.36
CA TRP A 382 -41.24 4.81 -30.82
C TRP A 382 -40.61 4.56 -29.45
N SER A 383 -39.43 5.13 -29.20
CA SER A 383 -38.75 5.08 -27.90
C SER A 383 -38.01 6.39 -27.68
N THR A 384 -38.03 6.88 -26.45
CA THR A 384 -37.24 8.03 -26.01
C THR A 384 -36.66 7.75 -24.64
N SER A 385 -35.49 8.30 -24.38
CA SER A 385 -34.84 8.17 -23.08
C SER A 385 -34.39 9.52 -22.55
N ILE A 386 -34.53 9.72 -21.25
CA ILE A 386 -34.27 10.98 -20.57
C ILE A 386 -33.45 10.69 -19.32
N VAL A 387 -32.27 11.32 -19.22
CA VAL A 387 -31.46 11.28 -18.00
C VAL A 387 -32.11 12.14 -16.93
N VAL A 388 -32.35 11.56 -15.76
CA VAL A 388 -33.01 12.20 -14.63
C VAL A 388 -32.07 12.26 -13.42
N ASP A 389 -31.96 13.44 -12.83
CA ASP A 389 -31.29 13.61 -11.54
C ASP A 389 -32.27 13.27 -10.42
N ILE A 390 -32.23 12.02 -9.99
CA ILE A 390 -33.13 11.49 -8.95
C ILE A 390 -33.01 12.26 -7.65
N THR A 391 -31.88 12.92 -7.37
CA THR A 391 -31.68 13.67 -6.13
C THR A 391 -32.58 14.90 -6.05
N TYR A 392 -32.98 15.46 -7.20
CA TYR A 392 -33.64 16.74 -7.30
C TYR A 392 -35.07 16.73 -6.71
N PRO A 393 -35.41 17.62 -5.75
CA PRO A 393 -36.72 17.61 -5.10
C PRO A 393 -37.90 17.86 -6.05
N GLU A 394 -37.69 18.59 -7.16
CA GLU A 394 -38.78 18.96 -8.07
C GLU A 394 -39.34 17.79 -8.89
N LEU A 395 -38.57 16.70 -9.06
CA LEU A 395 -39.05 15.48 -9.72
C LEU A 395 -40.15 14.74 -8.94
N LEU A 396 -40.28 15.01 -7.63
CA LEU A 396 -41.41 14.55 -6.83
C LEU A 396 -42.62 15.49 -6.92
N ALA A 397 -42.41 16.72 -7.39
CA ALA A 397 -43.43 17.76 -7.45
C ALA A 397 -44.05 17.93 -8.84
N ARG A 398 -43.34 17.52 -9.91
CA ARG A 398 -43.83 17.55 -11.29
C ARG A 398 -43.45 16.26 -12.01
N PRO A 399 -44.39 15.64 -12.75
CA PRO A 399 -44.07 14.53 -13.64
C PRO A 399 -43.05 14.95 -14.71
N ILE A 400 -42.26 13.98 -15.16
CA ILE A 400 -41.40 14.13 -16.33
C ILE A 400 -42.33 14.19 -17.55
N GLY A 401 -42.51 15.39 -18.09
CA GLY A 401 -43.31 15.62 -19.29
C GLY A 401 -42.51 15.33 -20.56
N ILE A 402 -43.08 14.50 -21.42
CA ILE A 402 -42.55 14.19 -22.74
C ILE A 402 -43.57 14.70 -23.75
N ASP A 403 -43.18 15.77 -24.46
CA ASP A 403 -44.01 16.34 -25.53
C ASP A 403 -44.35 15.26 -26.54
N ASN A 404 -45.62 15.23 -26.95
CA ASN A 404 -46.10 14.23 -27.89
C ASN A 404 -45.22 14.17 -29.16
N PRO A 405 -44.53 13.04 -29.42
CA PRO A 405 -43.60 12.91 -30.54
C PRO A 405 -44.30 12.99 -31.91
N GLY A 406 -45.63 12.86 -31.94
CA GLY A 406 -46.42 12.75 -33.15
C GLY A 406 -46.28 11.36 -33.78
N GLY A 407 -47.41 10.73 -34.12
CA GLY A 407 -47.42 9.41 -34.76
C GLY A 407 -47.77 8.23 -33.85
N LEU A 408 -48.05 8.48 -32.56
CA LEU A 408 -48.66 7.49 -31.66
C LEU A 408 -50.12 7.26 -32.04
N THR A 409 -50.53 5.99 -32.03
CA THR A 409 -51.91 5.57 -32.34
C THR A 409 -52.75 5.47 -31.07
N LYS A 410 -54.05 5.77 -31.18
CA LYS A 410 -54.97 5.60 -30.05
C LYS A 410 -55.00 4.14 -29.59
N ASP A 411 -55.01 3.93 -28.28
CA ASP A 411 -54.97 2.62 -27.60
C ASP A 411 -53.64 1.86 -27.78
N GLU A 412 -52.56 2.56 -28.16
CA GLU A 412 -51.21 2.00 -28.21
C GLU A 412 -50.62 1.89 -26.80
N ARG A 413 -49.98 0.75 -26.49
CA ARG A 413 -49.38 0.54 -25.17
C ARG A 413 -48.05 1.27 -25.05
N ILE A 414 -47.96 2.15 -24.06
CA ILE A 414 -46.76 2.88 -23.66
C ILE A 414 -46.21 2.24 -22.40
N THR A 415 -44.90 1.97 -22.36
CA THR A 415 -44.21 1.42 -21.19
C THR A 415 -43.10 2.37 -20.79
N ALA A 416 -43.14 2.87 -19.56
CA ALA A 416 -42.03 3.60 -18.95
C ALA A 416 -41.21 2.63 -18.09
N SER A 417 -39.89 2.76 -18.16
CA SER A 417 -38.92 2.02 -17.35
C SER A 417 -37.86 2.97 -16.81
N ILE A 418 -37.36 2.71 -15.61
CA ILE A 418 -36.26 3.47 -15.00
C ILE A 418 -35.09 2.53 -14.72
N ALA A 419 -33.88 2.96 -15.06
CA ALA A 419 -32.65 2.24 -14.78
C ALA A 419 -31.53 3.22 -14.42
N CYS A 420 -30.58 2.78 -13.60
CA CYS A 420 -29.46 3.61 -13.14
C CYS A 420 -28.11 3.01 -13.58
N SER A 421 -27.08 3.85 -13.64
CA SER A 421 -25.72 3.40 -13.97
C SER A 421 -25.02 2.77 -12.76
N LEU A 422 -24.00 1.93 -13.00
CA LEU A 422 -23.09 1.45 -11.95
C LEU A 422 -22.56 2.62 -11.11
N PRO A 423 -22.38 2.48 -9.78
CA PRO A 423 -22.65 1.30 -8.92
C PRO A 423 -24.11 1.20 -8.41
N PHE A 424 -25.02 1.98 -8.99
CA PHE A 424 -26.44 2.06 -8.62
C PHE A 424 -27.33 1.30 -9.61
N ASP A 425 -26.79 0.32 -10.33
CA ASP A 425 -27.49 -0.39 -11.38
C ASP A 425 -28.65 -1.27 -10.90
N LEU A 426 -28.67 -1.61 -9.60
CA LEU A 426 -29.65 -2.49 -8.98
C LEU A 426 -30.15 -1.88 -7.68
N ASP A 427 -31.46 -1.72 -7.57
CA ASP A 427 -32.12 -1.18 -6.37
C ASP A 427 -32.74 -2.29 -5.49
N ASP A 428 -33.41 -1.90 -4.40
CA ASP A 428 -33.97 -2.84 -3.43
C ASP A 428 -35.34 -3.46 -3.85
N ASN A 429 -36.05 -2.91 -4.85
CA ASN A 429 -37.37 -3.36 -5.30
C ASN A 429 -37.57 -3.24 -6.83
N PRO A 430 -37.07 -4.22 -7.61
CA PRO A 430 -37.14 -4.17 -9.07
C PRO A 430 -38.56 -4.32 -9.64
N ASP A 431 -39.54 -4.70 -8.82
CA ASP A 431 -40.94 -4.86 -9.25
C ASP A 431 -41.60 -3.52 -9.61
N ASP A 432 -41.02 -2.38 -9.21
CA ASP A 432 -41.53 -1.05 -9.53
C ASP A 432 -40.70 -0.27 -10.56
N ASP A 433 -39.73 -0.91 -11.21
CA ASP A 433 -38.87 -0.28 -12.22
C ASP A 433 -39.61 0.02 -13.53
N SER A 434 -40.81 -0.54 -13.74
CA SER A 434 -41.58 -0.32 -14.97
C SER A 434 -43.09 -0.24 -14.75
N MET A 435 -43.76 0.58 -15.56
CA MET A 435 -45.22 0.69 -15.59
C MET A 435 -45.69 0.97 -17.02
N SER A 436 -46.88 0.48 -17.36
CA SER A 436 -47.47 0.66 -18.68
C SER A 436 -48.87 1.26 -18.61
N ASP A 437 -49.22 2.08 -19.59
CA ASP A 437 -50.58 2.61 -19.81
C ASP A 437 -50.89 2.71 -21.32
N PHE A 438 -52.12 3.04 -21.68
CA PHE A 438 -52.58 3.15 -23.06
C PHE A 438 -52.70 4.61 -23.51
N TYR A 439 -52.21 4.91 -24.70
CA TYR A 439 -52.18 6.27 -25.23
C TYR A 439 -53.57 6.77 -25.67
N GLU A 440 -53.98 7.93 -25.14
CA GLU A 440 -55.21 8.64 -25.51
C GLU A 440 -54.89 9.93 -26.27
N THR A 441 -55.53 10.14 -27.43
CA THR A 441 -55.32 11.35 -28.23
C THR A 441 -55.93 12.59 -27.55
N GLU A 442 -55.22 13.72 -27.52
CA GLU A 442 -55.76 14.99 -27.02
C GLU A 442 -57.14 15.30 -27.59
N SER A 443 -58.13 15.43 -26.71
CA SER A 443 -59.45 15.92 -27.13
C SER A 443 -59.31 17.42 -27.41
N LEU A 444 -59.27 17.82 -28.68
CA LEU A 444 -59.47 19.22 -29.05
C LEU A 444 -60.78 19.69 -28.41
N LEU A 445 -60.69 20.64 -27.47
CA LEU A 445 -61.82 21.25 -26.77
C LEU A 445 -62.98 21.48 -27.76
N ALA A 446 -64.00 20.63 -27.67
CA ALA A 446 -65.20 20.77 -28.47
C ALA A 446 -65.91 22.03 -27.99
N VAL A 447 -65.73 23.15 -28.71
CA VAL A 447 -66.52 24.36 -28.52
C VAL A 447 -67.98 23.94 -28.65
N SER A 448 -68.72 23.96 -27.53
CA SER A 448 -70.11 23.54 -27.53
C SER A 448 -70.89 24.45 -28.49
N SER A 449 -71.60 23.83 -29.42
CA SER A 449 -72.36 24.53 -30.47
C SER A 449 -73.59 25.29 -29.96
N SER A 450 -73.69 25.57 -28.65
CA SER A 450 -74.79 26.32 -28.04
C SER A 450 -74.55 27.82 -27.90
N ASP A 451 -73.32 28.33 -28.08
CA ASP A 451 -73.03 29.77 -27.96
C ASP A 451 -73.17 30.58 -29.26
N VAL A 452 -73.15 29.92 -30.42
CA VAL A 452 -73.39 30.60 -31.71
C VAL A 452 -74.87 31.03 -31.85
N GLY A 453 -75.80 30.28 -31.25
CA GLY A 453 -77.22 30.61 -31.27
C GLY A 453 -77.57 31.86 -30.45
N TRP A 454 -76.90 32.05 -29.31
CA TRP A 454 -77.11 33.22 -28.45
C TRP A 454 -76.52 34.50 -29.03
N ILE A 455 -75.34 34.44 -29.64
CA ILE A 455 -74.68 35.61 -30.24
C ILE A 455 -75.44 36.12 -31.47
N VAL A 456 -75.94 35.22 -32.32
CA VAL A 456 -76.78 35.60 -33.47
C VAL A 456 -78.14 36.13 -33.00
N GLY A 457 -78.72 35.54 -31.95
CA GLY A 457 -80.00 35.98 -31.37
C GLY A 457 -79.94 37.39 -30.76
N VAL A 458 -78.89 37.67 -29.97
CA VAL A 458 -78.69 38.99 -29.34
C VAL A 458 -78.35 40.06 -30.38
N GLY A 459 -77.54 39.70 -31.39
CA GLY A 459 -77.20 40.62 -32.49
C GLY A 459 -78.43 41.06 -33.30
N ALA A 460 -79.33 40.13 -33.65
CA ALA A 460 -80.56 40.45 -34.38
C ALA A 460 -81.54 41.29 -33.54
N PHE A 461 -81.63 41.03 -32.23
CA PHE A 461 -82.51 41.77 -31.32
C PHE A 461 -82.07 43.24 -31.16
N ILE A 462 -80.76 43.50 -31.03
CA ILE A 462 -80.21 44.86 -30.91
C ILE A 462 -80.42 45.66 -32.19
N VAL A 463 -80.22 45.06 -33.35
CA VAL A 463 -80.45 45.73 -34.66
C VAL A 463 -81.93 46.05 -34.85
N ALA A 464 -82.84 45.14 -34.47
CA ALA A 464 -84.28 45.39 -34.53
C ALA A 464 -84.72 46.53 -33.59
N LEU A 465 -84.15 46.59 -32.37
CA LEU A 465 -84.39 47.68 -31.42
C LEU A 465 -83.85 49.03 -31.93
N ALA A 466 -82.67 49.04 -32.53
CA ALA A 466 -82.07 50.25 -33.10
C ALA A 466 -82.86 50.80 -34.30
N TRP A 467 -83.51 49.92 -35.07
CA TRP A 467 -84.37 50.32 -36.20
C TRP A 467 -85.73 50.88 -35.74
N LEU A 468 -86.32 50.33 -34.68
CA LEU A 468 -87.58 50.79 -34.09
C LEU A 468 -87.46 52.14 -33.35
N ILE A 469 -86.28 52.47 -32.82
CA ILE A 469 -86.01 53.73 -32.10
C ILE A 469 -85.56 54.87 -33.05
N GLY A 470 -85.45 54.59 -34.36
CA GLY A 470 -85.24 55.63 -35.38
C GLY A 470 -83.81 56.19 -35.45
N PHE A 471 -82.81 55.44 -34.97
CA PHE A 471 -81.41 55.88 -34.92
C PHE A 471 -80.62 55.73 -36.24
N ILE A 472 -81.25 55.18 -37.30
CA ILE A 472 -80.62 54.94 -38.61
C ILE A 472 -81.47 55.59 -39.71
N GLN A 473 -81.11 56.81 -40.12
CA GLN A 473 -81.60 57.45 -41.35
C GLN A 473 -80.43 57.66 -42.33
N PRO A 474 -80.57 57.30 -43.62
CA PRO A 474 -79.52 57.50 -44.60
C PRO A 474 -79.55 58.93 -45.15
N GLN A 475 -78.42 59.65 -45.08
CA GLN A 475 -78.27 60.94 -45.76
C GLN A 475 -76.95 61.10 -46.53
N GLN A 476 -77.07 61.93 -47.57
CA GLN A 476 -76.22 62.11 -48.74
C GLN A 476 -75.00 63.02 -48.52
N THR A 477 -73.94 62.67 -49.25
CA THR A 477 -72.79 63.43 -49.80
C THR A 477 -72.65 64.95 -49.56
N ARG A 478 -71.45 65.43 -49.12
CA ARG A 478 -70.39 66.10 -49.94
C ARG A 478 -69.26 66.78 -49.11
N LYS A 479 -68.01 66.57 -49.55
CA LYS A 479 -66.74 67.37 -49.56
C LYS A 479 -66.44 68.27 -48.34
N SER A 480 -65.25 68.25 -47.71
CA SER A 480 -63.97 68.77 -48.23
C SER A 480 -62.80 68.49 -47.25
N ASP A 481 -61.62 68.24 -47.85
CA ASP A 481 -60.26 68.70 -47.50
C ASP A 481 -59.55 68.45 -46.14
N VAL A 482 -58.34 67.85 -46.31
CA VAL A 482 -57.03 68.15 -45.67
C VAL A 482 -56.62 67.37 -44.40
N LYS A 483 -55.59 66.52 -44.63
CA LYS A 483 -54.43 66.08 -43.81
C LYS A 483 -54.66 65.31 -42.49
N SER A 484 -54.27 64.04 -42.47
CA SER A 484 -53.00 63.52 -41.91
C SER A 484 -53.09 62.00 -41.64
N ALA A 485 -51.95 61.31 -41.83
CA ALA A 485 -51.66 59.91 -41.50
C ALA A 485 -52.39 58.80 -42.28
N SER A 486 -51.69 58.24 -43.28
CA SER A 486 -52.04 57.02 -44.00
C SER A 486 -51.24 55.83 -43.45
N THR A 487 -51.90 54.84 -42.88
CA THR A 487 -51.40 53.45 -42.86
C THR A 487 -52.58 52.49 -42.94
N THR A 488 -52.96 52.09 -44.16
CA THR A 488 -53.56 50.78 -44.42
C THR A 488 -53.44 50.49 -45.91
N LYS A 489 -52.96 49.30 -46.30
CA LYS A 489 -53.82 48.27 -46.90
C LYS A 489 -53.03 47.04 -47.37
N LYS A 490 -53.61 45.90 -46.97
CA LYS A 490 -53.75 44.60 -47.63
C LYS A 490 -53.29 44.52 -49.11
N GLN A 491 -52.52 43.45 -49.40
CA GLN A 491 -52.67 42.40 -50.44
C GLN A 491 -53.53 42.72 -51.70
N PRO A 492 -53.26 42.17 -52.92
CA PRO A 492 -52.63 40.85 -53.14
C PRO A 492 -51.79 40.66 -54.45
N ALA A 493 -51.19 39.45 -54.51
CA ALA A 493 -51.04 38.54 -55.66
C ALA A 493 -50.10 38.84 -56.85
N ASP A 494 -49.29 37.81 -57.07
CA ASP A 494 -48.81 37.20 -58.32
C ASP A 494 -47.56 37.72 -59.04
N THR A 495 -46.48 36.96 -58.79
CA THR A 495 -45.75 36.11 -59.75
C THR A 495 -45.03 36.75 -60.93
N GLU A 496 -43.69 36.73 -60.84
CA GLU A 496 -42.67 36.45 -61.88
C GLU A 496 -41.31 36.75 -61.22
N LEU A 497 -40.23 35.95 -61.21
CA LEU A 497 -39.65 35.03 -62.17
C LEU A 497 -38.69 34.05 -61.45
N LYS A 498 -38.43 32.96 -62.16
CA LYS A 498 -37.53 31.84 -61.90
C LYS A 498 -36.14 32.11 -62.50
N SER A 499 -35.07 31.80 -61.75
CA SER A 499 -33.74 31.30 -62.22
C SER A 499 -32.81 31.20 -60.99
N GLU A 500 -32.41 29.99 -60.56
CA GLU A 500 -31.05 29.40 -60.75
C GLU A 500 -29.98 30.15 -59.95
N GLU A 501 -29.06 29.57 -59.19
CA GLU A 501 -28.63 28.21 -58.86
C GLU A 501 -27.53 28.38 -57.78
N VAL A 502 -27.10 27.29 -57.13
CA VAL A 502 -25.76 27.08 -56.53
C VAL A 502 -25.45 27.48 -55.07
N ASP A 503 -24.92 26.42 -54.42
CA ASP A 503 -23.99 26.25 -53.29
C ASP A 503 -24.19 26.86 -51.91
N VAL A 504 -24.20 25.90 -50.97
CA VAL A 504 -23.83 26.04 -49.58
C VAL A 504 -22.33 25.68 -49.50
N GLU A 505 -21.49 26.64 -49.11
CA GLU A 505 -20.18 26.34 -48.55
C GLU A 505 -19.83 27.30 -47.40
N VAL A 506 -19.10 26.71 -46.46
CA VAL A 506 -18.67 27.06 -45.10
C VAL A 506 -17.88 28.37 -45.00
N GLU A 507 -17.98 29.09 -43.86
CA GLU A 507 -16.80 29.58 -43.11
C GLU A 507 -17.13 30.15 -41.72
N GLU A 508 -16.20 29.89 -40.81
CA GLU A 508 -16.14 30.18 -39.38
C GLU A 508 -15.99 31.68 -39.06
N ASP A 509 -16.44 32.12 -37.87
CA ASP A 509 -15.66 33.11 -37.11
C ASP A 509 -16.10 33.19 -35.62
N ASP A 510 -15.15 32.77 -34.78
CA ASP A 510 -14.64 33.44 -33.57
C ASP A 510 -15.61 33.94 -32.48
N PHE A 511 -15.79 33.12 -31.44
CA PHE A 511 -16.26 33.58 -30.13
C PHE A 511 -15.07 33.96 -29.24
N ASN A 512 -14.91 35.27 -29.06
CA ASN A 512 -13.92 35.91 -28.21
C ASN A 512 -14.38 35.89 -26.74
N LEU A 513 -13.73 35.10 -25.88
CA LEU A 513 -13.92 35.13 -24.42
C LEU A 513 -12.72 35.87 -23.79
N GLN A 514 -12.93 37.14 -23.45
CA GLN A 514 -11.99 37.92 -22.64
C GLN A 514 -12.03 37.41 -21.19
N ILE A 515 -10.87 36.99 -20.70
CA ILE A 515 -10.61 36.67 -19.30
C ILE A 515 -10.17 37.96 -18.63
N ASP A 516 -10.96 38.45 -17.68
CA ASP A 516 -10.55 39.52 -16.77
C ASP A 516 -9.61 38.92 -15.71
N GLU A 517 -8.37 39.39 -15.74
CA GLU A 517 -7.28 39.08 -14.80
C GLU A 517 -7.60 39.71 -13.43
N VAL A 518 -7.69 38.90 -12.38
CA VAL A 518 -7.88 39.39 -11.01
C VAL A 518 -6.52 39.52 -10.34
N ASP A 519 -6.16 40.76 -10.05
CA ASP A 519 -4.98 41.21 -9.31
C ASP A 519 -4.80 40.48 -7.96
N VAL A 520 -3.61 39.90 -7.78
CA VAL A 520 -3.12 39.38 -6.49
C VAL A 520 -2.43 40.52 -5.75
N PRO A 521 -2.78 40.82 -4.48
CA PRO A 521 -2.12 41.91 -3.76
C PRO A 521 -0.73 41.48 -3.27
N GLU A 522 0.30 42.16 -3.78
CA GLU A 522 1.65 42.18 -3.19
C GLU A 522 1.60 42.76 -1.77
N THR A 523 2.07 42.01 -0.79
CA THR A 523 2.45 42.55 0.51
C THR A 523 3.96 42.39 0.70
N ASN A 524 4.57 43.54 0.83
CA ASN A 524 5.99 43.81 1.01
C ASN A 524 6.32 43.61 2.50
N GLU A 525 7.21 42.67 2.85
CA GLU A 525 7.80 42.63 4.19
C GLU A 525 9.32 42.65 4.11
N GLU A 526 9.82 43.71 4.72
CA GLU A 526 11.19 44.13 4.88
C GLU A 526 11.84 43.36 6.04
N SER A 527 13.09 42.98 5.83
CA SER A 527 13.99 42.35 6.78
C SER A 527 13.95 42.99 8.17
N THR A 528 13.67 42.19 9.21
CA THR A 528 14.07 42.53 10.58
C THR A 528 14.67 41.29 11.24
N GLU A 529 15.97 41.38 11.55
CA GLU A 529 16.70 40.45 12.40
C GLU A 529 16.19 40.57 13.84
N GLU A 530 15.59 39.51 14.39
CA GLU A 530 15.54 39.31 15.84
C GLU A 530 15.86 37.85 16.20
N THR A 531 17.07 37.70 16.71
CA THR A 531 17.65 36.61 17.47
C THR A 531 16.64 35.90 18.39
N SER A 532 16.35 34.64 18.09
CA SER A 532 15.81 33.70 19.07
C SER A 532 16.74 32.49 19.15
N ASN A 533 17.44 32.40 20.28
CA ASN A 533 18.13 31.19 20.71
C ASN A 533 17.09 30.10 20.93
N GLU A 534 17.01 29.12 20.03
CA GLU A 534 16.50 27.80 20.39
C GLU A 534 17.66 26.82 20.39
N THR A 535 17.93 26.38 21.62
CA THR A 535 18.90 25.39 22.03
C THR A 535 18.55 24.07 21.35
N ILE A 536 19.46 23.57 20.53
CA ILE A 536 19.44 22.18 20.06
C ILE A 536 19.48 21.32 21.33
N GLU A 537 18.37 20.64 21.64
CA GLU A 537 18.36 19.54 22.60
C GLU A 537 19.27 18.43 22.04
N SER A 538 20.53 18.49 22.46
CA SER A 538 21.43 17.35 22.48
C SER A 538 20.71 16.20 23.18
N THR A 539 20.35 15.17 22.43
CA THR A 539 20.06 13.85 22.97
C THR A 539 21.36 13.30 23.57
N THR A 540 21.64 13.71 24.81
CA THR A 540 22.63 13.06 25.64
C THR A 540 22.13 11.65 25.94
N ILE A 541 22.75 10.67 25.31
CA ILE A 541 22.73 9.29 25.77
C ILE A 541 23.28 9.32 27.20
N GLU A 542 22.43 9.01 28.18
CA GLU A 542 22.89 8.76 29.54
C GLU A 542 23.81 7.54 29.50
N VAL A 543 25.10 7.82 29.61
CA VAL A 543 26.11 6.84 29.99
C VAL A 543 25.73 6.38 31.39
N ILE A 544 25.14 5.20 31.50
CA ILE A 544 25.02 4.49 32.77
C ILE A 544 26.43 4.07 33.16
N GLU A 545 27.08 4.88 33.99
CA GLU A 545 28.27 4.48 34.74
C GLU A 545 27.87 3.29 35.62
N ARG A 546 28.29 2.10 35.19
CA ARG A 546 28.11 0.86 35.94
C ARG A 546 28.99 0.94 37.18
N ILE A 547 28.43 1.40 38.29
CA ILE A 547 28.99 1.19 39.62
C ILE A 547 28.99 -0.33 39.84
N GLU A 548 30.15 -0.90 40.17
CA GLU A 548 30.24 -2.29 40.65
C GLU A 548 29.43 -2.43 41.95
N GLU A 549 28.17 -2.83 41.83
CA GLU A 549 27.39 -3.32 42.97
C GLU A 549 27.91 -4.70 43.35
N ALA A 550 28.37 -4.80 44.60
CA ALA A 550 28.67 -6.06 45.24
C ALA A 550 27.43 -6.96 45.21
N VAL A 551 27.65 -8.23 44.89
CA VAL A 551 26.64 -9.30 44.88
C VAL A 551 26.02 -9.42 46.28
N GLU A 552 24.81 -8.89 46.46
CA GLU A 552 23.91 -9.32 47.54
C GLU A 552 22.93 -10.35 46.99
N GLU A 553 22.91 -11.52 47.63
CA GLU A 553 22.01 -12.63 47.31
C GLU A 553 20.54 -12.21 47.60
N GLU A 554 19.70 -12.24 46.57
CA GLU A 554 18.25 -12.07 46.72
C GLU A 554 17.66 -13.17 47.63
N PRO A 555 17.04 -12.83 48.78
CA PRO A 555 16.40 -13.84 49.61
C PRO A 555 15.03 -14.21 49.04
N THR A 556 14.85 -15.51 48.81
CA THR A 556 13.57 -16.14 48.39
C THR A 556 12.36 -15.65 49.20
N ALA A 557 11.15 -15.76 48.62
CA ALA A 557 9.87 -15.30 49.20
C ALA A 557 9.56 -15.76 50.64
N SER A 558 10.29 -16.75 51.17
CA SER A 558 10.23 -17.15 52.58
C SER A 558 10.96 -16.19 53.55
N GLY A 559 11.96 -15.44 53.08
CA GLY A 559 12.73 -14.49 53.89
C GLY A 559 11.96 -13.21 54.24
N ARG A 560 11.09 -12.74 53.32
CA ARG A 560 10.25 -11.55 53.54
C ARG A 560 9.20 -11.72 54.64
N LEU A 561 8.76 -12.95 54.91
CA LEU A 561 7.83 -13.25 56.00
C LEU A 561 8.54 -13.43 57.36
N ALA A 562 9.83 -13.78 57.35
CA ALA A 562 10.65 -13.87 58.56
C ALA A 562 11.01 -12.48 59.10
N SER A 563 11.32 -11.51 58.23
CA SER A 563 11.61 -10.13 58.63
C SER A 563 10.37 -9.41 59.20
N LEU A 564 9.17 -9.70 58.68
CA LEU A 564 7.91 -9.17 59.21
C LEU A 564 7.54 -9.74 60.59
N ARG A 565 8.10 -10.88 60.98
CA ARG A 565 7.89 -11.48 62.31
C ARG A 565 8.77 -10.87 63.38
N GLU A 566 9.93 -10.33 62.99
CA GLU A 566 10.87 -9.67 63.89
C GLU A 566 10.47 -8.22 64.17
N GLU A 567 9.66 -7.60 63.29
CA GLU A 567 9.12 -6.25 63.46
C GLU A 567 7.84 -6.20 64.32
N MET A 568 7.06 -7.29 64.41
CA MET A 568 5.92 -7.40 65.34
C MET A 568 6.34 -8.02 66.68
N GLY A 569 7.02 -7.22 67.50
CA GLY A 569 7.40 -7.59 68.86
C GLY A 569 6.20 -8.08 69.69
N THR A 570 6.18 -9.39 69.96
CA THR A 570 5.47 -9.98 71.10
C THR A 570 6.35 -11.05 71.74
N ASP A 571 6.98 -10.64 72.84
CA ASP A 571 7.69 -11.48 73.79
C ASP A 571 6.67 -12.40 74.50
N SER A 572 6.54 -13.64 74.02
CA SER A 572 6.08 -14.76 74.82
C SER A 572 6.45 -16.07 74.11
N GLY A 573 7.42 -16.79 74.67
CA GLY A 573 7.85 -18.09 74.17
C GLY A 573 6.70 -19.09 74.19
N VAL A 574 6.43 -19.70 73.03
CA VAL A 574 5.55 -20.87 72.93
C VAL A 574 6.42 -22.11 72.87
N GLU A 575 6.16 -23.03 73.79
CA GLU A 575 6.88 -24.30 73.96
C GLU A 575 6.91 -25.14 72.68
N ARG A 576 8.00 -25.89 72.54
CA ARG A 576 8.28 -26.78 71.42
C ARG A 576 7.23 -27.90 71.37
N GLU A 577 6.24 -27.79 70.48
CA GLU A 577 5.28 -28.88 70.25
C GLU A 577 6.02 -30.14 69.80
N GLY A 578 5.73 -31.26 70.47
CA GLY A 578 6.37 -32.54 70.26
C GLY A 578 6.23 -33.10 68.83
N SER A 579 6.97 -34.18 68.57
CA SER A 579 7.08 -34.81 67.26
C SER A 579 5.70 -35.18 66.65
N LEU A 580 5.64 -35.24 65.31
CA LEU A 580 4.42 -35.59 64.55
C LEU A 580 3.80 -36.92 65.03
N GLU A 581 4.63 -37.86 65.49
CA GLU A 581 4.22 -39.14 66.05
C GLU A 581 3.46 -39.00 67.39
N ASP A 582 3.90 -38.10 68.28
CA ASP A 582 3.22 -37.82 69.55
C ASP A 582 1.86 -37.16 69.34
N ARG A 583 1.71 -36.40 68.26
CA ARG A 583 0.44 -35.74 67.89
C ARG A 583 -0.53 -36.72 67.25
N MET A 584 -0.03 -37.68 66.46
CA MET A 584 -0.82 -38.72 65.83
C MET A 584 -1.32 -39.76 66.83
N SER A 585 -0.52 -40.13 67.83
CA SER A 585 -0.96 -41.08 68.88
C SER A 585 -2.06 -40.50 69.79
N LYS A 586 -2.04 -39.19 70.04
CA LYS A 586 -3.07 -38.47 70.82
C LYS A 586 -4.37 -38.23 70.05
N PHE A 587 -4.33 -38.36 68.72
CA PHE A 587 -5.49 -38.14 67.84
C PHE A 587 -6.25 -39.44 67.51
N PHE A 588 -5.60 -40.60 67.62
CA PHE A 588 -6.19 -41.91 67.29
C PHE A 588 -6.36 -42.87 68.49
N GLY A 589 -6.19 -42.40 69.72
CA GLY A 589 -6.42 -43.20 70.93
C GLY A 589 -7.76 -42.86 71.59
N ASP A 590 -8.77 -43.69 71.35
CA ASP A 590 -10.14 -43.57 71.88
C ASP A 590 -10.35 -44.45 73.13
N ASP A 591 -11.32 -44.03 73.94
CA ASP A 591 -11.72 -44.54 75.25
C ASP A 591 -11.66 -46.07 75.47
N ARG A 592 -10.91 -46.48 76.51
CA ARG A 592 -11.32 -47.52 77.46
C ARG A 592 -10.60 -47.44 78.81
#